data_AF-R7VYF3-F1
#
_entry.id   AF-R7VYF3-F1
#
_cell.length_a   1.000
_cell.length_b   1.000
_cell.length_c   1.000
_cell.angle_alpha   90.00
_cell.angle_beta   90.00
_cell.angle_gamma   90.00
#
_symmetry.space_group_name_H-M   'P 1'
#
loop_
_entity.id
_entity.type
_entity.pdbx_description
1 polymer ?
#
loop_
_entity_poly.entity_id
_entity_poly.type
_entity_poly.pdbx_seq_one_letter_code
_entity_poly.pdbx_strand_id
1 'polypeptide(L)' 'VSRSGRYIVLETDFNLIVSYDTDHSVEVKVPTTYFNLTCGMCGNFNNRGEDDYMMPNGQQAANTNELGESWQVP' A
#
# COMPACT_ATOMS: atom_id res chain seq x y z
N VAL A 1 7.88 7.31 16.50
CA VAL A 1 8.93 7.00 15.51
C VAL A 1 10.11 6.40 16.22
N SER A 2 10.59 5.24 15.75
CA SER A 2 11.73 4.52 16.31
C SER A 2 12.66 4.03 15.19
N ARG A 3 13.80 3.46 15.55
CA ARG A 3 14.75 2.86 14.61
C ARG A 3 14.91 1.37 14.92
N SER A 4 14.79 0.52 13.89
CA SER A 4 15.02 -0.93 13.97
C SER A 4 16.02 -1.35 12.90
N GLY A 5 17.27 -1.57 13.29
CA GLY A 5 18.37 -1.79 12.34
C GLY A 5 18.54 -0.61 11.38
N ARG A 6 18.41 -0.87 10.07
CA ARG A 6 18.44 0.17 9.02
C ARG A 6 17.10 0.88 8.81
N TYR A 7 16.01 0.37 9.39
CA TYR A 7 14.68 0.90 9.15
C TYR A 7 14.33 2.00 10.16
N ILE A 8 13.70 3.07 9.67
CA ILE A 8 12.89 4.01 10.46
C ILE A 8 11.48 3.44 10.51
N VAL A 9 10.93 3.30 11.72
CA VAL A 9 9.60 2.74 11.95
C VAL A 9 8.68 3.81 12.55
N LEU A 10 7.59 4.08 11.85
CA LEU A 10 6.47 4.88 12.34
C LEU A 10 5.33 3.93 12.71
N GLU A 11 4.95 3.94 13.99
CA GLU A 11 3.76 3.26 14.50
C GLU A 11 2.78 4.35 14.93
N THR A 12 1.54 4.24 14.44
CA THR A 12 0.46 5.16 14.79
C THR A 12 -0.37 4.60 15.96
N ASP A 13 -1.16 5.46 16.61
CA ASP A 13 -2.09 5.07 17.68
C ASP A 13 -3.26 4.18 17.19
N PHE A 14 -3.48 4.12 15.88
CA PHE A 14 -4.41 3.19 15.22
C PHE A 14 -3.73 1.94 14.65
N ASN A 15 -2.51 1.60 15.10
CA ASN A 15 -1.76 0.38 14.77
C ASN A 15 -1.35 0.22 13.29
N LEU A 16 -1.34 1.31 12.50
CA LEU A 16 -0.69 1.29 11.20
C LEU A 16 0.82 1.44 11.41
N ILE A 17 1.60 0.59 10.75
CA ILE A 17 3.06 0.60 10.84
C ILE A 17 3.65 0.87 9.46
N VAL A 18 4.46 1.92 9.35
CA VAL A 18 5.29 2.20 8.17
C VAL A 18 6.75 1.99 8.52
N SER A 19 7.44 1.15 7.75
CA SER A 19 8.88 0.91 7.88
C SER A 19 9.59 1.34 6.61
N TYR A 20 10.57 2.24 6.71
CA TYR A 20 11.35 2.76 5.59
C TYR A 20 12.84 2.49 5.82
N ASP A 21 13.53 1.90 4.84
CA ASP A 21 14.95 1.53 4.97
C ASP A 21 15.95 2.68 4.76
N THR A 22 15.46 3.92 4.63
CA THR A 22 16.24 5.12 4.30
C THR A 22 16.82 5.16 2.89
N ASP A 23 16.35 4.29 2.01
CA ASP A 23 16.83 4.15 0.64
C ASP A 23 15.64 3.96 -0.32
N HIS A 24 15.26 2.71 -0.64
CA HIS A 24 14.22 2.38 -1.64
C HIS A 24 13.07 1.50 -1.13
N SER A 25 13.18 0.92 0.07
CA SER A 25 12.22 -0.06 0.59
C SER A 25 11.28 0.56 1.60
N VAL A 26 9.99 0.54 1.29
CA VAL A 26 8.90 0.91 2.20
C VAL A 26 7.99 -0.30 2.40
N GLU A 27 7.67 -0.61 3.64
CA GLU A 27 6.66 -1.59 4.03
C GLU A 27 5.56 -0.88 4.83
N VAL A 28 4.30 -1.11 4.44
CA VAL A 28 3.12 -0.65 5.19
C VAL A 28 2.36 -1.86 5.70
N LYS A 29 2.25 -1.99 7.02
CA LYS A 29 1.41 -2.99 7.68
C LYS A 29 0.14 -2.32 8.16
N VAL A 30 -0.99 -2.80 7.64
CA VAL A 30 -2.32 -2.33 8.01
C VAL A 30 -3.02 -3.34 8.92
N PRO A 31 -3.75 -2.88 9.96
CA PRO A 31 -4.59 -3.77 10.76
C PRO A 31 -5.68 -4.43 9.91
N THR A 32 -6.13 -5.62 10.32
CA THR A 32 -7.21 -6.35 9.63
C THR A 32 -8.55 -5.61 9.63
N THR A 33 -8.73 -4.58 10.47
CA THR A 33 -9.89 -3.69 10.44
C THR A 33 -10.01 -2.91 9.12
N TYR A 34 -8.94 -2.81 8.33
CA TYR A 34 -8.93 -2.21 7.00
C TYR A 34 -9.22 -3.20 5.86
N PHE A 35 -9.61 -4.44 6.17
CA PHE A 35 -9.92 -5.45 5.17
C PHE A 35 -10.97 -4.95 4.17
N ASN A 36 -10.66 -5.01 2.87
CA ASN A 36 -11.49 -4.50 1.79
C ASN A 36 -11.80 -2.99 1.87
N LEU A 37 -10.97 -2.21 2.58
CA LEU A 37 -11.10 -0.76 2.75
C LEU A 37 -9.87 0.01 2.23
N THR A 38 -8.93 -0.67 1.58
CA THR A 38 -7.78 -0.02 0.94
C THR A 38 -8.00 0.11 -0.57
N CYS A 39 -7.16 0.93 -1.20
CA CYS A 39 -7.01 1.03 -2.65
C CYS A 39 -5.62 1.58 -2.95
N GLY A 40 -5.24 1.60 -4.23
CA GLY A 40 -3.93 2.10 -4.66
C GLY A 40 -3.01 1.00 -5.16
N MET A 41 -1.72 1.35 -5.28
CA MET A 41 -0.67 0.45 -5.78
C MET A 41 -0.45 -0.82 -4.93
N CYS A 42 -0.94 -0.84 -3.70
CA CYS A 42 -0.87 -2.01 -2.80
C CYS A 42 -2.15 -2.87 -2.82
N GLY A 43 -3.10 -2.60 -3.71
CA GLY A 43 -4.35 -3.35 -3.84
C GLY A 43 -5.43 -2.96 -2.82
N ASN A 44 -6.49 -3.77 -2.78
CA ASN A 44 -7.70 -3.48 -1.99
C ASN A 44 -7.80 -4.26 -0.67
N PHE A 45 -6.81 -5.10 -0.38
CA PHE A 45 -6.68 -5.87 0.86
C PHE A 45 -7.91 -6.74 1.18
N ASN A 46 -8.41 -7.48 0.20
CA ASN A 46 -9.58 -8.36 0.33
C ASN A 46 -9.26 -9.88 0.19
N ASN A 47 -7.97 -10.24 0.16
CA ASN A 47 -7.47 -11.61 -0.06
C ASN A 47 -7.80 -12.20 -1.46
N ARG A 48 -7.98 -11.35 -2.48
CA ARG A 48 -8.18 -11.74 -3.89
C ARG A 48 -7.16 -11.04 -4.79
N GLY A 49 -6.03 -11.69 -5.03
CA GLY A 49 -4.98 -11.12 -5.88
C GLY A 49 -5.39 -10.79 -7.33
N GLU A 50 -6.51 -11.35 -7.80
CA GLU A 50 -7.01 -11.14 -9.17
C GLU A 50 -7.61 -9.75 -9.39
N ASP A 51 -7.97 -9.00 -8.34
CA ASP A 51 -8.60 -7.68 -8.44
C ASP A 51 -7.73 -6.53 -7.88
N ASP A 52 -6.47 -6.82 -7.55
CA ASP A 52 -5.55 -5.85 -6.96
C ASP A 52 -5.07 -4.77 -7.95
N TYR A 53 -5.27 -4.96 -9.26
CA TYR A 53 -4.93 -3.97 -10.29
C TYR A 53 -6.07 -2.95 -10.47
N MET A 54 -6.78 -2.63 -9.38
CA MET A 54 -7.88 -1.68 -9.39
C MET A 54 -7.35 -0.25 -9.58
N MET A 55 -7.81 0.42 -10.63
CA MET A 55 -7.57 1.84 -10.89
C MET A 55 -8.54 2.73 -10.09
N PRO A 56 -8.29 4.05 -9.94
CA PRO A 56 -9.19 4.94 -9.19
C PRO A 56 -10.62 5.02 -9.74
N ASN A 57 -10.82 4.72 -11.03
CA ASN A 57 -12.12 4.69 -11.68
C ASN A 57 -12.92 3.39 -11.41
N GLY A 58 -12.36 2.45 -10.65
CA GLY A 58 -13.00 1.16 -10.32
C GLY A 58 -12.87 0.08 -11.40
N GLN A 59 -12.07 0.30 -12.44
CA GLN A 59 -11.76 -0.71 -13.46
C GLN A 59 -10.42 -1.38 -13.17
N GLN A 60 -10.26 -2.62 -13.65
CA GLN A 60 -8.96 -3.32 -13.60
C GLN A 60 -8.04 -2.81 -14.70
N ALA A 61 -6.79 -2.50 -14.34
CA ALA A 61 -5.74 -2.17 -15.29
C ALA A 61 -5.35 -3.44 -16.09
N ALA A 62 -5.04 -3.27 -17.37
CA ALA A 62 -4.60 -4.35 -18.24
C ALA A 62 -3.17 -4.81 -17.93
N ASN A 63 -2.36 -3.95 -17.30
CA ASN A 63 -0.98 -4.24 -16.91
C ASN A 63 -0.48 -3.30 -15.80
N THR A 64 0.73 -3.54 -15.31
CA THR A 64 1.37 -2.77 -14.23
C THR A 64 1.66 -1.31 -14.59
N ASN A 65 1.93 -1.00 -15.86
CA ASN A 65 2.22 0.37 -16.27
C ASN A 65 0.95 1.20 -16.21
N GLU A 66 -0.15 0.69 -16.76
CA GLU A 66 -1.46 1.35 -16.69
C GLU A 66 -1.91 1.52 -15.23
N LEU A 67 -1.67 0.53 -14.35
CA LEU A 67 -1.93 0.68 -12.92
C LEU A 67 -1.13 1.85 -12.33
N GLY A 68 0.18 1.89 -12.57
CA GLY A 68 1.08 2.94 -12.08
C GLY A 68 0.71 4.33 -12.60
N GLU A 69 0.34 4.44 -13.86
CA GLU A 69 -0.11 5.69 -14.49
C GLU A 69 -1.45 6.16 -13.90
N SER A 70 -2.37 5.25 -13.61
CA SER A 70 -3.70 5.58 -13.07
C SER A 70 -3.67 6.17 -11.66
N TRP A 71 -2.68 5.81 -10.84
CA TRP A 71 -2.54 6.25 -9.44
C TRP A 71 -1.58 7.43 -9.24
N GLN A 72 -1.15 8.09 -10.32
CA GLN A 72 -0.32 9.29 -10.21
C GLN A 72 -1.09 10.43 -9.52
N VAL A 73 -0.42 11.09 -8.57
CA VAL A 73 -0.94 12.28 -7.86
C VAL A 73 -0.26 13.52 -8.47
N PRO A 74 -0.99 14.63 -8.72
CA PRO A 74 -0.42 15.86 -9.29
C PRO A 74 0.71 16.50 -8.46
#